data_AF-A0A1T4RBW4-F1
#
_entry.id   AF-A0A1T4RBW4-F1
#
_cell.length_a   1.000
_cell.length_b   1.000
_cell.length_c   1.000
_cell.angle_alpha   90.00
_cell.angle_beta   90.00
_cell.angle_gamma   90.00
#
_symmetry.space_group_name_H-M   'P 1'
#
loop_
_entity.id
_entity.type
_entity.pdbx_description
1 polymer ?
#
loop_
_entity_poly.entity_id
_entity_poly.type
_entity_poly.pdbx_seq_one_letter_code
_entity_poly.pdbx_strand_id
1 'polypeptide(L)'
;MNRLLQVTLLLALFTQVCFCKTREDLISFDYSRIFMNGDLIGYIGDGQRLYMHFDRIYKDQVNPLFYNIEGKSRVKQNICNFKGKIEIDSIIRRPDDCHLVERYTLSAKYLLREDSTQHGTGIFKGQLSSCFFVYNDSVYFDDLEDGMDGYHNNQFEGVWRSYRVNVKKKANFGIDRIPDSQNLDIGADEFRVNRSKITLGWRTFYLYQNAKGDEYQAASAEEQREWWKTNHETVVTWTSKTKGNSVLVDILRNSKYLQTIKLNSPNQNYLVSLEDYNFDGYRDIAISHGDSDSLHLYLWSPTQGKYVEQPSFEKIKNPSLDKDNQCIVGNQFLDDNNIEYNLYKFENNRFLLISTIIKEAWANNYKKMTEYDLDGKIKNRKENLTYSQLCEFWRSFFLIDYIIENCY
;
A
#
# COMPACT_ATOMS: atom_id res chain seq x y z
N MET A 1 9.83 68.64 28.79
CA MET A 1 8.61 67.85 28.99
C MET A 1 7.98 67.60 27.62
N ASN A 2 7.90 66.32 27.20
CA ASN A 2 7.17 65.70 26.08
C ASN A 2 7.46 66.20 24.64
N ARG A 3 8.41 65.65 23.88
CA ARG A 3 8.48 64.34 23.15
C ARG A 3 7.28 64.03 22.23
N LEU A 4 7.62 63.93 20.94
CA LEU A 4 6.94 63.27 19.80
C LEU A 4 6.09 62.05 20.17
N LEU A 5 4.99 61.84 19.45
CA LEU A 5 4.87 60.67 18.55
C LEU A 5 3.70 60.84 17.57
N GLN A 6 4.03 60.82 16.27
CA GLN A 6 3.10 60.43 15.22
C GLN A 6 2.73 58.97 15.45
N VAL A 7 1.44 58.64 15.49
CA VAL A 7 0.97 57.26 15.37
C VAL A 7 0.20 57.17 14.06
N THR A 8 0.93 56.81 13.01
CA THR A 8 0.33 56.40 11.75
C THR A 8 -0.27 55.01 11.95
N LEU A 9 -1.57 54.94 11.69
CA LEU A 9 -2.41 53.76 11.68
C LEU A 9 -1.84 52.71 10.69
N LEU A 10 -1.29 51.61 11.19
CA LEU A 10 -1.01 50.40 10.40
C LEU A 10 -1.92 49.29 10.94
N LEU A 11 -3.16 49.24 10.44
CA LEU A 11 -3.98 48.04 10.54
C LEU A 11 -3.29 46.98 9.67
N ALA A 12 -2.53 46.09 10.31
CA ALA A 12 -2.15 44.83 9.71
C ALA A 12 -3.42 43.97 9.58
N LEU A 13 -4.08 44.09 8.43
CA LEU A 13 -4.98 43.05 7.96
C LEU A 13 -4.12 41.79 7.78
N PHE A 14 -4.16 40.89 8.76
CA PHE A 14 -3.79 39.49 8.54
C PHE A 14 -4.84 38.89 7.63
N THR A 15 -4.75 39.17 6.33
CA THR A 15 -5.28 38.25 5.34
C THR A 15 -4.50 36.96 5.50
N GLN A 16 -5.19 35.84 5.80
CA GLN A 16 -4.65 34.51 5.54
C GLN A 16 -4.36 34.45 4.03
N VAL A 17 -3.18 34.93 3.64
CA VAL A 17 -2.62 34.61 2.35
C VAL A 17 -2.22 33.15 2.50
N CYS A 18 -3.05 32.26 1.97
CA CYS A 18 -2.66 30.89 1.71
C CYS A 18 -1.53 30.98 0.68
N PHE A 19 -0.29 31.18 1.14
CA PHE A 19 0.86 31.20 0.27
C PHE A 19 1.00 29.78 -0.27
N CYS A 20 0.65 29.63 -1.56
CA CYS A 20 0.98 28.44 -2.33
C CYS A 20 2.43 28.05 -2.03
N LYS A 21 2.69 26.76 -1.80
CA LYS A 21 4.05 26.29 -1.51
C LYS A 21 5.02 26.78 -2.58
N THR A 22 6.11 27.37 -2.13
CA THR A 22 7.19 27.77 -3.04
C THR A 22 7.89 26.53 -3.58
N ARG A 23 8.69 26.71 -4.63
CA ARG A 23 9.52 25.62 -5.15
C ARG A 23 10.50 25.11 -4.10
N GLU A 24 11.06 26.01 -3.30
CA GLU A 24 11.97 25.69 -2.20
C GLU A 24 11.28 24.85 -1.12
N ASP A 25 10.04 25.21 -0.75
CA ASP A 25 9.25 24.44 0.22
C ASP A 25 9.01 23.01 -0.29
N LEU A 26 8.58 22.86 -1.55
CA LEU A 26 8.29 21.56 -2.15
C LEU A 26 9.53 20.67 -2.22
N ILE A 27 10.67 21.23 -2.62
CA ILE A 27 11.94 20.48 -2.68
C ILE A 27 12.42 20.05 -1.28
N SER A 28 11.99 20.73 -0.22
CA SER A 28 12.39 20.39 1.16
C SER A 28 11.76 19.09 1.67
N PHE A 29 10.55 18.73 1.20
CA PHE A 29 9.84 17.51 1.61
C PHE A 29 10.56 16.22 1.20
N ASP A 30 10.34 15.14 1.97
CA ASP A 30 10.84 13.81 1.66
C ASP A 30 9.78 12.97 0.93
N TYR A 31 10.00 12.75 -0.36
CA TYR A 31 9.11 11.98 -1.23
C TYR A 31 9.38 10.46 -1.20
N SER A 32 10.28 9.98 -0.34
CA SER A 32 10.67 8.55 -0.31
C SER A 32 9.46 7.64 -0.12
N ARG A 33 8.51 8.02 0.75
CA ARG A 33 7.27 7.26 0.99
C ARG A 33 6.34 7.27 -0.22
N ILE A 34 6.23 8.42 -0.90
CA ILE A 34 5.41 8.57 -2.12
C ILE A 34 5.91 7.61 -3.20
N PHE A 35 7.23 7.56 -3.43
CA PHE A 35 7.83 6.67 -4.43
C PHE A 35 7.83 5.19 -4.02
N MET A 36 7.75 4.90 -2.73
CA MET A 36 7.75 3.53 -2.20
C MET A 36 6.38 2.85 -2.32
N ASN A 37 5.29 3.60 -2.53
CA ASN A 37 3.95 3.03 -2.61
C ASN A 37 3.86 1.93 -3.70
N GLY A 38 3.24 0.79 -3.36
CA GLY A 38 3.85 -0.53 -3.60
C GLY A 38 3.21 -1.47 -4.63
N ASP A 39 2.04 -1.20 -5.20
CA ASP A 39 1.33 -2.18 -6.05
C ASP A 39 1.63 -2.02 -7.55
N LEU A 40 2.91 -2.09 -7.89
CA LEU A 40 3.38 -1.86 -9.27
C LEU A 40 3.00 -3.01 -10.20
N ILE A 41 2.28 -2.67 -11.28
CA ILE A 41 2.05 -3.54 -12.43
C ILE A 41 2.90 -3.06 -13.61
N GLY A 42 3.52 -3.98 -14.36
CA GLY A 42 4.47 -3.59 -15.40
C GLY A 42 4.64 -4.57 -16.55
N TYR A 43 5.16 -4.05 -17.67
CA TYR A 43 5.59 -4.85 -18.81
C TYR A 43 6.96 -4.42 -19.36
N ILE A 44 7.58 -5.32 -20.13
CA ILE A 44 8.81 -5.08 -20.89
C ILE A 44 8.68 -5.66 -22.33
N GLY A 45 9.25 -4.95 -23.31
CA GLY A 45 9.23 -5.35 -24.72
C GLY A 45 7.81 -5.43 -25.26
N ASP A 46 7.45 -6.56 -25.89
CA ASP A 46 6.16 -6.76 -26.58
C ASP A 46 4.98 -7.05 -25.64
N GLY A 47 5.07 -6.64 -24.37
CA GLY A 47 4.07 -6.87 -23.32
C GLY A 47 4.39 -8.01 -22.35
N GLN A 48 5.65 -8.45 -22.26
CA GLN A 48 6.08 -9.44 -21.26
C GLN A 48 5.95 -8.86 -19.85
N ARG A 49 5.31 -9.59 -18.92
CA ARG A 49 5.18 -9.17 -17.52
C ARG A 49 6.54 -8.84 -16.91
N LEU A 50 6.59 -7.66 -16.30
CA LEU A 50 7.71 -7.12 -15.55
C LEU A 50 7.22 -6.89 -14.11
N TYR A 51 7.94 -7.42 -13.14
CA TYR A 51 7.73 -7.12 -11.74
C TYR A 51 8.86 -6.22 -11.25
N MET A 52 8.51 -5.24 -10.43
CA MET A 52 9.44 -4.30 -9.80
C MET A 52 9.19 -4.32 -8.30
N HIS A 53 10.26 -4.40 -7.51
CA HIS A 53 10.22 -4.30 -6.07
C HIS A 53 11.27 -3.30 -5.61
N PHE A 54 10.90 -2.38 -4.73
CA PHE A 54 11.82 -1.45 -4.10
C PHE A 54 12.10 -1.92 -2.68
N ASP A 55 13.36 -2.26 -2.40
CA ASP A 55 13.81 -2.61 -1.05
C ASP A 55 13.93 -1.34 -0.20
N ARG A 56 14.42 -0.24 -0.82
CA ARG A 56 14.62 1.05 -0.16
C ARG A 56 14.62 2.20 -1.15
N ILE A 57 13.97 3.29 -0.78
CA ILE A 57 14.09 4.61 -1.41
C ILE A 57 14.40 5.61 -0.29
N TYR A 58 15.37 6.48 -0.51
CA TYR A 58 15.72 7.52 0.47
C TYR A 58 16.25 8.77 -0.22
N LYS A 59 15.86 9.93 0.31
CA LYS A 59 16.35 11.23 -0.12
C LYS A 59 17.87 11.34 0.04
N ASP A 60 18.53 11.90 -0.95
CA ASP A 60 19.97 12.15 -0.91
C ASP A 60 20.29 13.28 0.09
N GLN A 61 21.38 13.12 0.84
CA GLN A 61 21.76 14.05 1.91
C GLN A 61 22.39 15.35 1.39
N VAL A 62 22.87 15.37 0.14
CA VAL A 62 23.58 16.50 -0.46
C VAL A 62 22.71 17.20 -1.49
N ASN A 63 22.04 16.44 -2.37
CA ASN A 63 21.16 17.00 -3.40
C ASN A 63 19.69 16.69 -3.09
N PRO A 64 18.88 17.68 -2.64
CA PRO A 64 17.50 17.44 -2.24
C PRO A 64 16.57 17.03 -3.41
N LEU A 65 17.02 17.14 -4.66
CA LEU A 65 16.30 16.66 -5.84
C LEU A 65 16.55 15.17 -6.12
N PHE A 66 17.54 14.55 -5.47
CA PHE A 66 17.95 13.18 -5.75
C PHE A 66 17.44 12.22 -4.68
N TYR A 67 17.05 11.04 -5.13
CA TYR A 67 16.62 9.92 -4.30
C TYR A 67 17.38 8.69 -4.73
N ASN A 68 17.97 7.98 -3.78
CA ASN A 68 18.70 6.74 -4.01
C ASN A 68 17.74 5.56 -3.89
N ILE A 69 17.89 4.57 -4.76
CA ILE A 69 16.99 3.42 -4.86
C ILE A 69 17.79 2.13 -4.83
N GLU A 70 17.30 1.18 -4.05
CA GLU A 70 17.72 -0.22 -4.08
C GLU A 70 16.48 -1.10 -4.24
N GLY A 71 16.59 -2.15 -5.05
CA GLY A 71 15.45 -3.01 -5.33
C GLY A 71 15.79 -4.17 -6.24
N LYS A 72 14.75 -4.84 -6.72
CA LYS A 72 14.86 -6.00 -7.61
C LYS A 72 13.85 -5.92 -8.73
N SER A 73 14.24 -6.38 -9.91
CA SER A 73 13.37 -6.59 -11.06
C SER A 73 13.17 -8.09 -11.26
N ARG A 74 12.05 -8.48 -11.84
CA ARG A 74 11.83 -9.86 -12.29
C ARG A 74 11.14 -9.90 -13.63
N VAL A 75 11.72 -10.67 -14.55
CA VAL A 75 11.12 -11.03 -15.84
C VAL A 75 11.19 -12.54 -15.98
N LYS A 76 10.03 -13.20 -16.04
CA LYS A 76 9.92 -14.66 -15.92
C LYS A 76 10.57 -15.13 -14.60
N GLN A 77 11.60 -15.96 -14.66
CA GLN A 77 12.36 -16.44 -13.49
C GLN A 77 13.68 -15.69 -13.30
N ASN A 78 14.00 -14.72 -14.16
CA ASN A 78 15.24 -13.95 -14.03
C ASN A 78 15.00 -12.78 -13.08
N ILE A 79 15.61 -12.86 -11.89
CA ILE A 79 15.57 -11.82 -10.87
C ILE A 79 16.92 -11.09 -10.87
N CYS A 80 16.89 -9.76 -10.89
CA CYS A 80 18.10 -8.96 -10.87
C CYS A 80 17.99 -7.89 -9.79
N ASN A 81 19.01 -7.77 -8.96
CA ASN A 81 19.16 -6.65 -8.05
C ASN A 81 19.50 -5.41 -8.87
N PHE A 82 18.99 -4.26 -8.46
CA PHE A 82 19.38 -2.98 -9.04
C PHE A 82 19.67 -1.94 -7.97
N LYS A 83 20.54 -0.99 -8.35
CA LYS A 83 20.71 0.27 -7.66
C LYS A 83 20.48 1.42 -8.62
N GLY A 84 19.95 2.52 -8.14
CA GLY A 84 19.55 3.60 -9.02
C GLY A 84 19.30 4.91 -8.33
N LYS A 85 18.82 5.86 -9.13
CA LYS A 85 18.38 7.17 -8.65
C LYS A 85 17.10 7.63 -9.33
N ILE A 86 16.31 8.39 -8.58
CA ILE A 86 15.29 9.32 -9.09
C ILE A 86 15.85 10.74 -8.95
N GLU A 87 15.62 11.55 -9.96
CA GLU A 87 16.02 12.95 -10.03
C GLU A 87 14.79 13.80 -10.37
N ILE A 88 14.32 14.58 -9.40
CA ILE A 88 13.15 15.46 -9.57
C ILE A 88 13.49 16.54 -10.59
N ASP A 89 12.66 16.65 -11.63
CA ASP A 89 12.79 17.63 -12.71
C ASP A 89 11.89 18.84 -12.43
N SER A 90 10.61 18.59 -12.15
CA SER A 90 9.62 19.62 -11.87
C SER A 90 8.55 19.14 -10.91
N ILE A 91 7.97 20.08 -10.16
CA ILE A 91 6.77 19.88 -9.36
C ILE A 91 5.79 20.96 -9.79
N ILE A 92 4.64 20.54 -10.30
CA ILE A 92 3.63 21.42 -10.88
C ILE A 92 2.36 21.28 -10.05
N ARG A 93 1.80 22.39 -9.61
CA ARG A 93 0.51 22.41 -8.92
C ARG A 93 -0.58 21.92 -9.87
N ARG A 94 -1.39 20.96 -9.42
CA ARG A 94 -2.64 20.58 -10.07
C ARG A 94 -3.73 21.53 -9.60
N PRO A 95 -4.45 22.21 -10.52
CA PRO A 95 -5.67 22.91 -10.15
C PRO A 95 -6.65 21.93 -9.53
N ASP A 96 -7.21 22.32 -8.39
CA ASP A 96 -8.16 21.54 -7.63
C ASP A 96 -9.00 22.50 -6.79
N ASP A 97 -10.27 22.17 -6.61
CA ASP A 97 -11.24 23.02 -5.91
C ASP A 97 -11.19 22.82 -4.39
N CYS A 98 -10.42 21.83 -3.92
CA CYS A 98 -10.25 21.59 -2.49
C CYS A 98 -9.45 22.70 -1.81
N HIS A 99 -10.06 23.32 -0.79
CA HIS A 99 -9.43 24.39 -0.01
C HIS A 99 -8.54 23.87 1.14
N LEU A 100 -8.63 22.57 1.47
CA LEU A 100 -7.89 21.95 2.57
C LEU A 100 -6.49 21.49 2.18
N VAL A 101 -6.27 21.15 0.91
CA VAL A 101 -4.99 20.62 0.43
C VAL A 101 -4.56 21.26 -0.86
N GLU A 102 -3.26 21.23 -1.11
CA GLU A 102 -2.69 21.59 -2.41
C GLU A 102 -2.19 20.32 -3.10
N ARG A 103 -2.75 20.02 -4.28
CA ARG A 103 -2.37 18.85 -5.09
C ARG A 103 -1.28 19.21 -6.09
N TYR A 104 -0.39 18.25 -6.36
CA TYR A 104 0.78 18.43 -7.21
C TYR A 104 1.04 17.20 -8.06
N THR A 105 1.60 17.43 -9.25
CA THR A 105 2.26 16.40 -10.06
C THR A 105 3.76 16.64 -10.03
N LEU A 106 4.48 15.62 -9.59
CA LEU A 106 5.94 15.52 -9.64
C LEU A 106 6.35 14.80 -10.91
N SER A 107 7.23 15.42 -11.69
CA SER A 107 7.90 14.79 -12.82
C SER A 107 9.38 14.62 -12.51
N ALA A 108 9.90 13.42 -12.76
CA ALA A 108 11.28 13.06 -12.47
C ALA A 108 11.88 12.18 -13.56
N LYS A 109 13.21 12.09 -13.57
CA LYS A 109 13.96 11.12 -14.37
C LYS A 109 14.44 10.01 -13.45
N TYR A 110 14.37 8.77 -13.92
CA TYR A 110 14.90 7.64 -13.16
C TYR A 110 15.98 6.89 -13.95
N LEU A 111 16.89 6.28 -13.20
CA LEU A 111 17.93 5.39 -13.73
C LEU A 111 18.16 4.25 -12.74
N LEU A 112 17.78 3.03 -13.13
CA LEU A 112 18.01 1.81 -12.34
C LEU A 112 19.01 0.93 -13.08
N ARG A 113 20.11 0.58 -12.42
CA ARG A 113 21.17 -0.25 -12.98
C ARG A 113 21.11 -1.61 -12.32
N GLU A 114 20.74 -2.63 -13.09
CA GLU A 114 20.83 -4.00 -12.61
C GLU A 114 22.30 -4.37 -12.39
N ASP A 115 22.57 -5.27 -11.46
CA ASP A 115 23.91 -5.79 -11.18
C ASP A 115 24.45 -6.52 -12.41
N SER A 116 25.49 -5.96 -13.04
CA SER A 116 26.09 -6.49 -14.27
C SER A 116 26.66 -7.91 -14.15
N THR A 117 26.87 -8.41 -12.93
CA THR A 117 27.34 -9.78 -12.68
C THR A 117 26.23 -10.81 -12.85
N GLN A 118 24.96 -10.40 -12.73
CA GLN A 118 23.81 -11.29 -12.89
C GLN A 118 23.47 -11.54 -14.38
N HIS A 119 22.72 -12.61 -14.63
CA HIS A 119 22.30 -13.00 -15.98
C HIS A 119 21.18 -12.09 -16.50
N GLY A 120 21.20 -11.79 -17.81
CA GLY A 120 20.08 -11.11 -18.46
C GLY A 120 19.88 -9.66 -18.02
N THR A 121 20.95 -8.97 -17.63
CA THR A 121 20.92 -7.66 -16.98
C THR A 121 21.05 -6.48 -17.93
N GLY A 122 20.62 -5.32 -17.45
CA GLY A 122 20.63 -4.06 -18.16
C GLY A 122 20.35 -2.85 -17.28
N ILE A 123 19.88 -1.79 -17.93
CA ILE A 123 19.58 -0.50 -17.32
C ILE A 123 18.14 -0.15 -17.64
N PHE A 124 17.32 0.11 -16.63
CA PHE A 124 16.07 0.83 -16.80
C PHE A 124 16.33 2.34 -16.74
N LYS A 125 15.81 3.09 -17.70
CA LYS A 125 15.92 4.55 -17.72
C LYS A 125 14.66 5.14 -18.33
N GLY A 126 14.13 6.19 -17.69
CA GLY A 126 12.91 6.82 -18.15
C GLY A 126 12.50 8.02 -17.33
N GLN A 127 11.21 8.32 -17.39
CA GLN A 127 10.53 9.36 -16.63
C GLN A 127 9.56 8.74 -15.61
N LEU A 128 9.40 9.41 -14.48
CA LEU A 128 8.43 9.10 -13.44
C LEU A 128 7.46 10.28 -13.33
N SER A 129 6.16 9.99 -13.33
CA SER A 129 5.10 10.92 -12.91
C SER A 129 4.47 10.41 -11.62
N SER A 130 4.36 11.26 -10.61
CA SER A 130 3.76 10.91 -9.32
C SER A 130 2.87 12.06 -8.83
N CYS A 131 1.68 11.73 -8.36
CA CYS A 131 0.72 12.68 -7.80
C CYS A 131 0.75 12.60 -6.28
N PHE A 132 0.78 13.76 -5.63
CA PHE A 132 0.79 13.89 -4.18
C PHE A 132 0.02 15.15 -3.78
N PHE A 133 -0.40 15.22 -2.51
CA PHE A 133 -0.93 16.45 -1.94
C PHE A 133 -0.17 16.85 -0.68
N VAL A 134 -0.22 18.14 -0.36
CA VAL A 134 0.37 18.69 0.87
C VAL A 134 -0.74 18.98 1.86
N TYR A 135 -0.60 18.44 3.07
CA TYR A 135 -1.47 18.73 4.22
C TYR A 135 -0.61 18.93 5.47
N ASN A 136 -0.80 20.03 6.20
CA ASN A 136 -0.04 20.39 7.41
C ASN A 136 1.48 20.15 7.30
N ASP A 137 2.11 20.69 6.26
CA ASP A 137 3.56 20.58 6.01
C ASP A 137 4.07 19.13 5.87
N SER A 138 3.20 18.21 5.47
CA SER A 138 3.55 16.83 5.12
C SER A 138 3.03 16.48 3.73
N VAL A 139 3.74 15.60 3.05
CA VAL A 139 3.36 15.09 1.73
C VAL A 139 2.67 13.75 1.88
N TYR A 140 1.56 13.59 1.15
CA TYR A 140 0.75 12.39 1.14
C TYR A 140 0.58 11.92 -0.29
N PHE A 141 0.52 10.61 -0.46
CA PHE A 141 0.24 10.00 -1.74
C PHE A 141 -1.17 10.42 -2.17
N ASP A 142 -1.35 10.84 -3.43
CA ASP A 142 -2.65 11.32 -3.91
C ASP A 142 -3.50 10.12 -4.35
N ASP A 143 -4.31 9.62 -3.42
CA ASP A 143 -5.31 8.58 -3.55
C ASP A 143 -6.74 9.11 -3.31
N LEU A 144 -6.95 10.42 -3.40
CA LEU A 144 -8.26 11.06 -3.27
C LEU A 144 -9.27 10.62 -4.35
N GLU A 145 -8.77 10.12 -5.47
CA GLU A 145 -9.53 9.62 -6.61
C GLU A 145 -9.38 8.09 -6.76
N ASP A 146 -8.89 7.39 -5.73
CA ASP A 146 -8.75 5.94 -5.79
C ASP A 146 -10.11 5.25 -6.04
N GLY A 147 -10.11 4.24 -6.90
CA GLY A 147 -11.32 3.58 -7.39
C GLY A 147 -12.17 4.36 -8.39
N MET A 148 -11.74 5.55 -8.83
CA MET A 148 -12.39 6.27 -9.94
C MET A 148 -11.83 5.81 -11.30
N ASP A 149 -12.68 5.80 -12.33
CA ASP A 149 -12.32 5.42 -13.70
C ASP A 149 -11.05 6.13 -14.17
N GLY A 150 -10.00 5.34 -14.44
CA GLY A 150 -8.74 5.85 -14.99
C GLY A 150 -7.78 6.46 -13.98
N TYR A 151 -8.01 6.29 -12.68
CA TYR A 151 -7.02 6.60 -11.64
C TYR A 151 -5.68 5.92 -11.95
N HIS A 152 -4.58 6.63 -11.72
CA HIS A 152 -3.23 6.09 -11.88
C HIS A 152 -2.22 6.97 -11.16
N ASN A 153 -1.20 6.36 -10.59
CA ASN A 153 -0.15 7.09 -9.89
C ASN A 153 1.20 6.34 -9.99
N ASN A 154 2.30 6.98 -9.60
CA ASN A 154 3.68 6.47 -9.74
C ASN A 154 3.94 5.80 -11.10
N GLN A 155 3.69 6.52 -12.19
CA GLN A 155 3.82 6.02 -13.56
C GLN A 155 5.27 6.14 -14.02
N PHE A 156 5.95 5.01 -14.21
CA PHE A 156 7.29 4.91 -14.76
C PHE A 156 7.22 4.54 -16.24
N GLU A 157 7.63 5.46 -17.11
CA GLU A 157 7.69 5.27 -18.55
C GLU A 157 9.14 5.30 -19.02
N GLY A 158 9.61 4.24 -19.68
CA GLY A 158 11.00 4.21 -20.12
C GLY A 158 11.40 2.99 -20.93
N VAL A 159 12.71 2.74 -20.91
CA VAL A 159 13.33 1.65 -21.64
C VAL A 159 14.27 0.85 -20.74
N TRP A 160 14.27 -0.45 -20.94
CA TRP A 160 15.33 -1.33 -20.49
C TRP A 160 16.35 -1.54 -21.62
N ARG A 161 17.63 -1.39 -21.32
CA ARG A 161 18.74 -1.61 -22.26
C ARG A 161 19.69 -2.67 -21.73
N SER A 162 19.86 -3.76 -22.46
CA SER A 162 20.79 -4.84 -22.08
C SER A 162 22.24 -4.35 -22.02
N TYR A 163 23.00 -4.79 -21.01
CA TYR A 163 24.45 -4.58 -20.98
C TYR A 163 25.18 -5.35 -22.07
N ARG A 164 24.78 -6.60 -22.33
CA ARG A 164 25.54 -7.53 -23.19
C ARG A 164 25.23 -7.37 -24.67
N VAL A 165 23.95 -7.38 -25.02
CA VAL A 165 23.51 -7.41 -26.43
C VAL A 165 23.05 -6.04 -26.93
N ASN A 166 23.06 -5.02 -26.07
CA ASN A 166 22.70 -3.64 -26.40
C ASN A 166 21.26 -3.44 -26.93
N VAL A 167 20.43 -4.48 -26.88
CA VAL A 167 19.00 -4.42 -27.23
C VAL A 167 18.27 -3.48 -26.27
N LYS A 168 17.41 -2.64 -26.84
CA LYS A 168 16.48 -1.78 -26.10
C LYS A 168 15.07 -2.37 -26.17
N LYS A 169 14.39 -2.37 -25.03
CA LYS A 169 12.98 -2.75 -24.90
C LYS A 169 12.27 -1.64 -24.16
N LYS A 170 11.06 -1.31 -24.56
CA LYS A 170 10.19 -0.47 -23.74
C LYS A 170 9.92 -1.19 -22.41
N ALA A 171 9.89 -0.47 -21.30
CA ALA A 171 9.70 -1.04 -19.99
C ALA A 171 8.96 -0.03 -19.13
N ASN A 172 7.66 -0.26 -18.96
CA ASN A 172 6.75 0.65 -18.30
C ASN A 172 6.04 -0.07 -17.16
N PHE A 173 5.87 0.64 -16.04
CA PHE A 173 5.22 0.11 -14.85
C PHE A 173 4.62 1.25 -14.02
N GLY A 174 3.60 0.96 -13.23
CA GLY A 174 2.92 1.96 -12.41
C GLY A 174 1.84 1.36 -11.52
N ILE A 175 1.18 2.22 -10.74
CA ILE A 175 0.06 1.86 -9.87
C ILE A 175 -1.26 2.04 -10.62
N ASP A 176 -2.16 1.08 -10.43
CA ASP A 176 -3.49 0.91 -11.03
C ASP A 176 -3.47 0.72 -12.56
N ARG A 177 -2.71 1.55 -13.27
CA ARG A 177 -2.51 1.51 -14.73
C ARG A 177 -1.04 1.48 -15.08
N ILE A 178 -0.75 1.05 -16.33
CA ILE A 178 0.60 1.03 -16.90
C ILE A 178 0.68 2.08 -18.01
N PRO A 179 1.65 3.01 -17.98
CA PRO A 179 1.71 4.06 -18.97
C PRO A 179 2.10 3.48 -20.33
N ASP A 180 1.51 4.02 -21.41
CA ASP A 180 1.73 3.60 -22.80
C ASP A 180 1.75 2.06 -22.94
N SER A 181 0.72 1.40 -22.41
CA SER A 181 0.54 -0.06 -22.39
C SER A 181 0.04 -0.64 -23.72
N GLN A 182 -0.20 0.21 -24.73
CA GLN A 182 -0.67 -0.18 -26.06
C GLN A 182 -1.94 -1.03 -25.96
N ASN A 183 -1.95 -2.22 -26.57
CA ASN A 183 -3.07 -3.15 -26.54
C ASN A 183 -3.02 -4.15 -25.37
N LEU A 184 -2.10 -3.98 -24.41
CA LEU A 184 -1.98 -4.84 -23.24
C LEU A 184 -3.12 -4.62 -22.25
N ASP A 185 -3.44 -3.35 -21.97
CA ASP A 185 -4.53 -2.98 -21.08
C ASP A 185 -5.81 -2.76 -21.88
N ILE A 186 -6.86 -3.51 -21.55
CA ILE A 186 -8.20 -3.41 -22.14
C ILE A 186 -9.25 -3.07 -21.07
N GLY A 187 -8.80 -2.64 -19.90
CA GLY A 187 -9.66 -2.24 -18.79
C GLY A 187 -10.35 -0.91 -19.06
N ALA A 188 -11.63 -0.85 -18.70
CA ALA A 188 -12.40 0.41 -18.70
C ALA A 188 -12.14 1.19 -17.40
N ASP A 189 -12.20 0.49 -16.28
CA ASP A 189 -12.08 1.01 -14.92
C ASP A 189 -10.64 0.78 -14.41
N GLU A 190 -10.34 -0.45 -13.97
CA GLU A 190 -9.00 -0.92 -13.56
C GLU A 190 -8.21 -1.61 -14.70
N PHE A 191 -6.90 -1.84 -14.53
CA PHE A 191 -6.11 -2.61 -15.48
C PHE A 191 -6.66 -4.03 -15.72
N ARG A 192 -6.91 -4.36 -16.99
CA ARG A 192 -7.30 -5.72 -17.42
C ARG A 192 -6.39 -6.18 -18.55
N VAL A 193 -5.71 -7.30 -18.34
CA VAL A 193 -4.81 -7.85 -19.37
C VAL A 193 -5.59 -8.35 -20.59
N ASN A 194 -5.16 -7.95 -21.78
CA ASN A 194 -5.65 -8.46 -23.05
C ASN A 194 -5.40 -9.97 -23.15
N ARG A 195 -6.44 -10.73 -23.51
CA ARG A 195 -6.36 -12.20 -23.64
C ARG A 195 -5.23 -12.68 -24.54
N SER A 196 -4.92 -11.95 -25.61
CA SER A 196 -3.82 -12.28 -26.53
C SER A 196 -2.41 -12.19 -25.89
N LYS A 197 -2.29 -11.50 -24.75
CA LYS A 197 -1.03 -11.26 -24.03
C LYS A 197 -0.87 -12.14 -22.78
N ILE A 198 -1.88 -12.93 -22.41
CA ILE A 198 -1.89 -13.78 -21.19
C ILE A 198 -0.65 -14.67 -21.08
N THR A 199 -0.22 -15.25 -22.20
CA THR A 199 0.93 -16.17 -22.26
C THR A 199 2.28 -15.48 -22.02
N LEU A 200 2.31 -14.14 -22.04
CA LEU A 200 3.50 -13.33 -21.79
C LEU A 200 3.73 -13.06 -20.29
N GLY A 201 3.42 -14.04 -19.44
CA GLY A 201 3.62 -13.95 -17.98
C GLY A 201 2.48 -13.32 -17.20
N TRP A 202 1.28 -13.16 -17.80
CA TRP A 202 0.12 -12.54 -17.16
C TRP A 202 -0.95 -13.54 -16.71
N ARG A 203 -0.71 -14.85 -16.87
CA ARG A 203 -1.71 -15.89 -16.57
C ARG A 203 -2.16 -15.88 -15.12
N THR A 204 -1.24 -15.71 -14.17
CA THR A 204 -1.57 -15.67 -12.74
C THR A 204 -2.36 -14.42 -12.41
N PHE A 205 -1.95 -13.24 -12.88
CA PHE A 205 -2.73 -12.01 -12.75
C PHE A 205 -4.15 -12.14 -13.35
N TYR A 206 -4.29 -12.72 -14.55
CA TYR A 206 -5.59 -12.96 -15.17
C TYR A 206 -6.47 -13.90 -14.32
N LEU A 207 -5.92 -15.00 -13.83
CA LEU A 207 -6.65 -15.96 -13.00
C LEU A 207 -7.00 -15.36 -11.64
N TYR A 208 -6.12 -14.56 -11.04
CA TYR A 208 -6.39 -13.84 -9.80
C TYR A 208 -7.63 -12.95 -9.93
N GLN A 209 -7.79 -12.28 -11.07
CA GLN A 209 -8.93 -11.40 -11.34
C GLN A 209 -10.21 -12.10 -11.83
N ASN A 210 -10.16 -13.34 -12.32
CA ASN A 210 -11.28 -13.96 -13.05
C ASN A 210 -11.63 -15.39 -12.62
N ALA A 211 -10.72 -16.11 -11.97
CA ALA A 211 -10.91 -17.51 -11.60
C ALA A 211 -11.57 -17.64 -10.22
N LYS A 212 -11.96 -18.87 -9.89
CA LYS A 212 -12.45 -19.29 -8.57
C LYS A 212 -11.81 -20.63 -8.21
N GLY A 213 -11.93 -21.05 -6.95
CA GLY A 213 -11.40 -22.34 -6.48
C GLY A 213 -9.89 -22.44 -6.63
N ASP A 214 -9.38 -23.64 -6.96
CA ASP A 214 -7.95 -23.95 -6.97
C ASP A 214 -7.11 -23.07 -7.91
N GLU A 215 -7.66 -22.68 -9.07
CA GLU A 215 -6.94 -21.82 -10.02
C GLU A 215 -6.72 -20.41 -9.45
N TYR A 216 -7.73 -19.84 -8.79
CA TYR A 216 -7.60 -18.57 -8.08
C TYR A 216 -6.57 -18.69 -6.95
N GLN A 217 -6.58 -19.78 -6.20
CA GLN A 217 -5.66 -20.00 -5.08
C GLN A 217 -4.21 -20.05 -5.52
N ALA A 218 -3.90 -20.84 -6.55
CA ALA A 218 -2.55 -20.93 -7.10
C ALA A 218 -2.09 -19.59 -7.71
N ALA A 219 -3.00 -18.87 -8.38
CA ALA A 219 -2.72 -17.56 -8.94
C ALA A 219 -2.44 -16.50 -7.87
N SER A 220 -3.29 -16.45 -6.84
CA SER A 220 -3.17 -15.55 -5.69
C SER A 220 -1.86 -15.78 -4.94
N ALA A 221 -1.46 -17.04 -4.72
CA ALA A 221 -0.18 -17.37 -4.12
C ALA A 221 1.03 -16.86 -4.93
N GLU A 222 0.98 -16.90 -6.27
CA GLU A 222 2.07 -16.39 -7.11
C GLU A 222 2.07 -14.85 -7.20
N GLU A 223 0.91 -14.19 -7.30
CA GLU A 223 0.87 -12.71 -7.31
C GLU A 223 1.27 -12.11 -5.96
N GLN A 224 0.97 -12.80 -4.85
CA GLN A 224 1.41 -12.39 -3.52
C GLN A 224 2.86 -12.83 -3.20
N ARG A 225 3.51 -13.64 -4.05
CA ARG A 225 4.84 -14.22 -3.75
C ARG A 225 5.89 -13.14 -3.54
N GLU A 226 6.67 -13.27 -2.46
CA GLU A 226 7.82 -12.42 -2.16
C GLU A 226 9.07 -12.82 -2.97
N TRP A 227 8.94 -12.80 -4.30
CA TRP A 227 9.98 -13.27 -5.24
C TRP A 227 11.30 -12.50 -5.11
N TRP A 228 11.32 -11.35 -4.44
CA TRP A 228 12.52 -10.55 -4.17
C TRP A 228 13.36 -11.07 -2.98
N LYS A 229 12.86 -12.01 -2.17
CA LYS A 229 13.60 -12.58 -1.02
C LYS A 229 14.47 -13.78 -1.44
N THR A 230 15.61 -13.54 -2.12
CA THR A 230 16.44 -14.59 -2.76
C THR A 230 16.99 -15.71 -1.85
N ASN A 231 17.14 -15.50 -0.54
CA ASN A 231 17.63 -16.53 0.40
C ASN A 231 16.55 -17.06 1.36
N HIS A 232 15.31 -16.56 1.24
CA HIS A 232 14.18 -16.88 2.11
C HIS A 232 12.89 -17.14 1.33
N GLU A 233 13.00 -17.31 0.00
CA GLU A 233 11.84 -17.47 -0.86
C GLU A 233 10.99 -18.64 -0.37
N THR A 234 9.84 -18.26 0.17
CA THR A 234 8.88 -19.16 0.76
C THR A 234 7.62 -19.02 -0.06
N VAL A 235 7.42 -19.95 -0.99
CA VAL A 235 6.16 -20.06 -1.69
C VAL A 235 5.21 -20.85 -0.80
N VAL A 236 4.20 -20.16 -0.28
CA VAL A 236 3.12 -20.78 0.50
C VAL A 236 1.96 -21.00 -0.47
N THR A 237 1.58 -22.25 -0.65
CA THR A 237 0.38 -22.63 -1.41
C THR A 237 -0.54 -23.46 -0.51
N TRP A 238 -1.79 -23.58 -0.90
CA TRP A 238 -2.75 -24.37 -0.15
C TRP A 238 -3.69 -25.13 -1.09
N THR A 239 -4.24 -26.21 -0.58
CA THR A 239 -5.31 -26.99 -1.23
C THR A 239 -6.36 -27.32 -0.19
N SER A 240 -7.64 -27.40 -0.56
CA SER A 240 -8.68 -27.81 0.39
C SER A 240 -9.43 -29.06 -0.01
N LYS A 241 -10.02 -29.69 1.00
CA LYS A 241 -10.98 -30.79 0.86
C LYS A 241 -12.02 -30.73 1.97
N THR A 242 -13.28 -31.04 1.64
CA THR A 242 -14.34 -31.17 2.64
C THR A 242 -14.35 -32.57 3.23
N LYS A 243 -14.43 -32.68 4.55
CA LYS A 243 -14.58 -33.94 5.29
C LYS A 243 -15.65 -33.78 6.37
N GLY A 244 -16.84 -34.30 6.13
CA GLY A 244 -17.99 -34.06 7.00
C GLY A 244 -18.36 -32.56 7.04
N ASN A 245 -18.53 -32.00 8.23
CA ASN A 245 -18.84 -30.58 8.43
C ASN A 245 -17.60 -29.68 8.56
N SER A 246 -16.46 -30.10 7.99
CA SER A 246 -15.21 -29.34 8.09
C SER A 246 -14.51 -29.25 6.75
N VAL A 247 -13.85 -28.12 6.51
CA VAL A 247 -12.88 -27.95 5.42
C VAL A 247 -11.48 -28.15 6.00
N LEU A 248 -10.70 -29.01 5.36
CA LEU A 248 -9.30 -29.24 5.67
C LEU A 248 -8.46 -28.49 4.63
N VAL A 249 -7.65 -27.54 5.08
CA VAL A 249 -6.74 -26.77 4.23
C VAL A 249 -5.33 -27.30 4.45
N ASP A 250 -4.82 -28.04 3.47
CA ASP A 250 -3.45 -28.52 3.47
C ASP A 250 -2.54 -27.37 3.01
N ILE A 251 -1.63 -26.93 3.89
CA ILE A 251 -0.64 -25.90 3.62
C ILE A 251 0.63 -26.56 3.12
N LEU A 252 1.15 -26.04 2.01
CA LEU A 252 2.42 -26.46 1.43
C LEU A 252 3.39 -25.28 1.46
N ARG A 253 4.61 -25.56 1.89
CA ARG A 253 5.72 -24.61 1.88
C ARG A 253 6.78 -25.11 0.91
N ASN A 254 7.06 -24.33 -0.14
CA ASN A 254 7.96 -24.73 -1.24
C ASN A 254 7.58 -26.10 -1.82
N SER A 255 6.28 -26.26 -2.13
CA SER A 255 5.67 -27.49 -2.65
C SER A 255 5.76 -28.73 -1.75
N LYS A 256 6.26 -28.60 -0.51
CA LYS A 256 6.26 -29.68 0.49
C LYS A 256 5.10 -29.47 1.45
N TYR A 257 4.35 -30.53 1.72
CA TYR A 257 3.33 -30.52 2.76
C TYR A 257 3.94 -30.07 4.10
N LEU A 258 3.27 -29.13 4.77
CA LEU A 258 3.68 -28.58 6.04
C LEU A 258 2.71 -28.99 7.16
N GLN A 259 1.44 -28.62 7.02
CA GLN A 259 0.40 -28.89 8.01
C GLN A 259 -0.99 -28.84 7.37
N THR A 260 -1.98 -29.41 8.06
CA THR A 260 -3.40 -29.21 7.75
C THR A 260 -4.00 -28.26 8.77
N ILE A 261 -4.66 -27.20 8.31
CA ILE A 261 -5.53 -26.36 9.11
C ILE A 261 -6.96 -26.90 8.97
N LYS A 262 -7.60 -27.22 10.09
CA LYS A 262 -8.99 -27.66 10.10
C LYS A 262 -9.91 -26.50 10.40
N LEU A 263 -10.81 -26.22 9.47
CA LEU A 263 -11.82 -25.19 9.61
C LEU A 263 -13.18 -25.82 9.89
N ASN A 264 -13.85 -25.38 10.95
CA ASN A 264 -15.13 -25.92 11.41
C ASN A 264 -16.32 -25.32 10.64
N SER A 265 -16.25 -25.38 9.31
CA SER A 265 -17.31 -24.93 8.41
C SER A 265 -17.41 -25.90 7.22
N PRO A 266 -18.63 -26.24 6.74
CA PRO A 266 -18.80 -27.00 5.51
C PRO A 266 -18.62 -26.15 4.24
N ASN A 267 -18.51 -24.81 4.35
CA ASN A 267 -18.42 -23.92 3.20
C ASN A 267 -17.01 -23.96 2.57
N GLN A 268 -16.93 -24.33 1.30
CA GLN A 268 -15.68 -24.37 0.53
C GLN A 268 -15.25 -22.99 0.02
N ASN A 269 -16.10 -21.97 0.11
CA ASN A 269 -15.69 -20.61 -0.21
C ASN A 269 -14.86 -20.09 0.97
N TYR A 270 -13.56 -19.96 0.77
CA TYR A 270 -12.66 -19.28 1.69
C TYR A 270 -11.66 -18.46 0.89
N LEU A 271 -11.19 -17.36 1.48
CA LEU A 271 -10.06 -16.59 0.96
C LEU A 271 -8.88 -16.80 1.89
N VAL A 272 -7.69 -16.86 1.30
CA VAL A 272 -6.43 -16.92 2.04
C VAL A 272 -5.65 -15.65 1.73
N SER A 273 -5.27 -14.94 2.78
CA SER A 273 -4.38 -13.79 2.74
C SER A 273 -3.02 -14.20 3.31
N LEU A 274 -1.95 -13.82 2.61
CA LEU A 274 -0.58 -14.01 3.07
C LEU A 274 0.04 -12.64 3.34
N GLU A 275 -0.01 -12.18 4.58
CA GLU A 275 0.54 -10.90 5.00
C GLU A 275 1.31 -11.07 6.31
N ASP A 276 2.16 -10.11 6.64
CA ASP A 276 2.87 -10.06 7.93
C ASP A 276 1.97 -9.34 8.95
N TYR A 277 1.11 -10.10 9.65
CA TYR A 277 0.06 -9.54 10.52
C TYR A 277 0.61 -9.11 11.88
N ASN A 278 1.71 -9.72 12.34
CA ASN A 278 2.37 -9.36 13.58
C ASN A 278 3.63 -8.47 13.38
N PHE A 279 3.95 -8.12 12.13
CA PHE A 279 5.06 -7.25 11.73
C PHE A 279 6.44 -7.79 12.13
N ASP A 280 6.60 -9.13 12.14
CA ASP A 280 7.84 -9.81 12.54
C ASP A 280 8.78 -10.16 11.36
N GLY A 281 8.37 -9.80 10.14
CA GLY A 281 9.09 -10.04 8.90
C GLY A 281 8.75 -11.37 8.22
N TYR A 282 7.90 -12.20 8.83
CA TYR A 282 7.37 -13.42 8.26
C TYR A 282 5.93 -13.25 7.79
N ARG A 283 5.57 -13.93 6.69
CA ARG A 283 4.18 -13.96 6.23
C ARG A 283 3.39 -14.99 7.01
N ASP A 284 2.27 -14.52 7.55
CA ASP A 284 1.25 -15.30 8.24
C ASP A 284 0.14 -15.71 7.27
N ILE A 285 -0.76 -16.56 7.75
CA ILE A 285 -1.93 -17.00 6.99
C ILE A 285 -3.17 -16.51 7.70
N ALA A 286 -3.97 -15.68 7.02
CA ALA A 286 -5.34 -15.43 7.45
C ALA A 286 -6.33 -16.08 6.50
N ILE A 287 -7.34 -16.75 7.07
CA ILE A 287 -8.36 -17.48 6.31
C ILE A 287 -9.74 -16.91 6.67
N SER A 288 -10.48 -16.45 5.67
CA SER A 288 -11.89 -16.03 5.83
C SER A 288 -12.85 -17.10 5.30
N HIS A 289 -14.06 -17.15 5.85
CA HIS A 289 -15.10 -18.11 5.47
C HIS A 289 -16.24 -17.43 4.71
N GLY A 290 -16.37 -17.67 3.41
CA GLY A 290 -17.42 -17.09 2.59
C GLY A 290 -17.46 -15.57 2.73
N ASP A 291 -18.66 -15.03 2.92
CA ASP A 291 -18.91 -13.60 3.15
C ASP A 291 -18.78 -13.18 4.63
N SER A 292 -18.13 -13.98 5.49
CA SER A 292 -17.99 -13.64 6.90
C SER A 292 -16.88 -12.59 7.12
N ASP A 293 -17.18 -11.56 7.90
CA ASP A 293 -16.21 -10.57 8.42
C ASP A 293 -15.17 -11.17 9.40
N SER A 294 -15.25 -12.48 9.67
CA SER A 294 -14.33 -13.20 10.55
C SER A 294 -13.16 -13.82 9.77
N LEU A 295 -11.95 -13.32 10.07
CA LEU A 295 -10.68 -13.93 9.67
C LEU A 295 -10.11 -14.77 10.84
N HIS A 296 -9.69 -15.99 10.54
CA HIS A 296 -8.86 -16.80 11.44
C HIS A 296 -7.40 -16.62 11.05
N LEU A 297 -6.58 -16.12 11.98
CA LEU A 297 -5.17 -15.85 11.77
C LEU A 297 -4.30 -16.97 12.34
N TYR A 298 -3.31 -17.37 11.56
CA TYR A 298 -2.28 -18.32 11.94
C TYR A 298 -0.90 -17.68 11.71
N LEU A 299 -0.22 -17.35 12.79
CA LEU A 299 1.11 -16.73 12.75
C LEU A 299 2.19 -17.76 12.41
N TRP A 300 3.15 -17.39 11.58
CA TRP A 300 4.32 -18.24 11.35
C TRP A 300 5.17 -18.33 12.61
N SER A 301 5.46 -19.54 13.08
CA SER A 301 6.38 -19.76 14.20
C SER A 301 7.71 -20.32 13.68
N PRO A 302 8.80 -19.51 13.60
CA PRO A 302 10.10 -20.01 13.18
C PRO A 302 10.63 -21.13 14.10
N THR A 303 10.34 -21.05 15.40
CA THR A 303 10.77 -22.03 16.40
C THR A 303 10.06 -23.37 16.27
N GLN A 304 8.76 -23.36 15.96
CA GLN A 304 7.98 -24.58 15.75
C GLN A 304 8.02 -25.07 14.30
N GLY A 305 8.47 -24.23 13.37
CA GLY A 305 8.48 -24.50 11.93
C GLY A 305 7.09 -24.72 11.36
N LYS A 306 6.06 -24.06 11.91
CA LYS A 306 4.64 -24.25 11.52
C LYS A 306 3.82 -22.98 11.81
N TYR A 307 2.64 -22.90 11.22
CA TYR A 307 1.66 -21.86 11.50
C TYR A 307 0.85 -22.19 12.76
N VAL A 308 0.74 -21.21 13.66
CA VAL A 308 0.11 -21.34 14.97
C VAL A 308 -1.07 -20.37 15.04
N GLU A 309 -2.24 -20.89 15.40
CA GLU A 309 -3.46 -20.10 15.54
C GLU A 309 -3.28 -18.95 16.53
N GLN A 310 -3.83 -17.79 16.21
CA GLN A 310 -3.81 -16.59 17.05
C GLN A 310 -5.23 -16.17 17.46
N PRO A 311 -5.77 -16.75 18.56
CA PRO A 311 -7.15 -16.52 18.98
C PRO A 311 -7.45 -15.05 19.33
N SER A 312 -6.45 -14.25 19.71
CA SER A 312 -6.67 -12.83 19.98
C SER A 312 -7.11 -12.04 18.75
N PHE A 313 -6.85 -12.56 17.54
CA PHE A 313 -7.21 -11.93 16.28
C PHE A 313 -8.70 -12.06 15.93
N GLU A 314 -9.40 -13.08 16.43
CA GLU A 314 -10.82 -13.33 16.11
C GLU A 314 -11.77 -12.18 16.51
N LYS A 315 -11.31 -11.32 17.41
CA LYS A 315 -12.01 -10.13 17.89
C LYS A 315 -11.97 -8.98 16.88
N ILE A 316 -11.06 -9.00 15.93
CA ILE A 316 -10.85 -7.93 14.96
C ILE A 316 -11.77 -8.19 13.76
N LYS A 317 -12.79 -7.36 13.59
CA LYS A 317 -13.69 -7.39 12.43
C LYS A 317 -13.11 -6.56 11.30
N ASN A 318 -13.24 -7.03 10.05
CA ASN A 318 -12.76 -6.33 8.84
C ASN A 318 -11.35 -5.74 9.00
N PRO A 319 -10.34 -6.59 9.30
CA PRO A 319 -9.00 -6.12 9.62
C PRO A 319 -8.31 -5.50 8.40
N SER A 320 -7.71 -4.33 8.62
CA SER A 320 -6.82 -3.65 7.67
C SER A 320 -5.45 -3.44 8.33
N LEU A 321 -4.37 -3.70 7.59
CA LEU A 321 -3.00 -3.53 8.10
C LEU A 321 -2.51 -2.13 7.77
N ASP A 322 -2.01 -1.43 8.79
CA ASP A 322 -1.19 -0.24 8.64
C ASP A 322 0.27 -0.65 8.87
N LYS A 323 0.97 -0.91 7.76
CA LYS A 323 2.37 -1.38 7.76
C LYS A 323 3.34 -0.31 8.27
N ASP A 324 3.01 0.96 8.08
CA ASP A 324 3.84 2.09 8.51
C ASP A 324 3.83 2.24 10.03
N ASN A 325 2.65 2.11 10.63
CA ASN A 325 2.45 2.22 12.08
C ASN A 325 2.53 0.87 12.81
N GLN A 326 2.73 -0.23 12.07
CA GLN A 326 2.77 -1.62 12.55
C GLN A 326 1.58 -1.93 13.45
N CYS A 327 0.39 -1.66 12.94
CA CYS A 327 -0.86 -1.86 13.66
C CYS A 327 -1.98 -2.35 12.74
N ILE A 328 -3.06 -2.81 13.36
CA ILE A 328 -4.23 -3.31 12.64
C ILE A 328 -5.45 -2.50 13.05
N VAL A 329 -6.21 -2.04 12.08
CA VAL A 329 -7.50 -1.39 12.31
C VAL A 329 -8.61 -2.34 11.89
N GLY A 330 -9.43 -2.74 12.84
CA GLY A 330 -10.71 -3.39 12.57
C GLY A 330 -11.85 -2.37 12.53
N ASN A 331 -12.93 -2.70 11.85
CA ASN A 331 -14.15 -1.88 11.84
C ASN A 331 -15.42 -2.74 11.84
N GLN A 332 -16.49 -2.19 12.41
CA GLN A 332 -17.82 -2.81 12.42
C GLN A 332 -18.91 -1.73 12.54
N PHE A 333 -20.05 -1.95 11.89
CA PHE A 333 -21.25 -1.15 12.12
C PHE A 333 -21.83 -1.48 13.51
N LEU A 334 -22.15 -0.44 14.28
CA LEU A 334 -22.91 -0.56 15.53
C LEU A 334 -24.42 -0.52 15.26
N ASP A 335 -24.81 0.29 14.27
CA ASP A 335 -26.16 0.47 13.75
C ASP A 335 -26.07 1.13 12.35
N ASP A 336 -27.21 1.42 11.72
CA ASP A 336 -27.29 1.99 10.36
C ASP A 336 -26.56 3.33 10.20
N ASN A 337 -26.24 4.03 11.30
CA ASN A 337 -25.66 5.36 11.31
C ASN A 337 -24.28 5.43 11.94
N ASN A 338 -23.79 4.37 12.59
CA ASN A 338 -22.55 4.43 13.38
C ASN A 338 -21.61 3.27 13.08
N ILE A 339 -20.34 3.60 12.89
CA ILE A 339 -19.24 2.64 12.72
C ILE A 339 -18.26 2.81 13.87
N GLU A 340 -17.82 1.69 14.44
CA GLU A 340 -16.73 1.64 15.40
C GLU A 340 -15.46 1.12 14.73
N TYR A 341 -14.39 1.89 14.83
CA TYR A 341 -13.04 1.48 14.45
C TYR A 341 -12.24 1.14 15.69
N ASN A 342 -11.46 0.06 15.60
CA ASN A 342 -10.72 -0.54 16.70
C ASN A 342 -9.25 -0.68 16.27
N LEU A 343 -8.36 0.04 16.94
CA LEU A 343 -6.92 0.00 16.70
C LEU A 343 -6.25 -1.03 17.60
N TYR A 344 -5.54 -1.99 17.00
CA TYR A 344 -4.82 -3.04 17.67
C TYR A 344 -3.31 -2.98 17.41
N LYS A 345 -2.52 -3.34 18.42
CA LYS A 345 -1.08 -3.62 18.28
C LYS A 345 -0.74 -5.02 18.76
N PHE A 346 0.22 -5.66 18.11
CA PHE A 346 0.70 -6.97 18.51
C PHE A 346 1.76 -6.84 19.61
N GLU A 347 1.42 -7.22 20.83
CA GLU A 347 2.28 -7.06 22.00
C GLU A 347 2.08 -8.25 22.95
N ASN A 348 3.15 -8.72 23.57
CA ASN A 348 3.10 -9.87 24.49
C ASN A 348 2.39 -11.10 23.88
N ASN A 349 2.68 -11.38 22.60
CA ASN A 349 2.12 -12.50 21.83
C ASN A 349 0.58 -12.47 21.65
N ARG A 350 -0.03 -11.28 21.68
CA ARG A 350 -1.46 -11.08 21.43
C ARG A 350 -1.76 -9.72 20.80
N PHE A 351 -2.87 -9.61 20.10
CA PHE A 351 -3.38 -8.33 19.64
C PHE A 351 -4.09 -7.60 20.79
N LEU A 352 -3.51 -6.47 21.22
CA LEU A 352 -4.04 -5.59 22.25
C LEU A 352 -4.82 -4.44 21.62
N LEU A 353 -6.03 -4.20 22.12
CA LEU A 353 -6.82 -3.01 21.76
C LEU A 353 -6.18 -1.78 22.40
N ILE A 354 -5.75 -0.83 21.58
CA ILE A 354 -5.05 0.39 22.01
C ILE A 354 -5.99 1.59 21.98
N SER A 355 -6.87 1.67 20.99
CA SER A 355 -7.86 2.74 20.90
C SER A 355 -9.11 2.29 20.15
N THR A 356 -10.24 2.88 20.51
CA THR A 356 -11.48 2.80 19.72
C THR A 356 -11.94 4.20 19.36
N ILE A 357 -12.60 4.31 18.22
CA ILE A 357 -13.30 5.51 17.80
C ILE A 357 -14.63 5.15 17.14
N ILE A 358 -15.69 5.82 17.56
CA ILE A 358 -17.02 5.72 16.96
C ILE A 358 -17.24 6.98 16.13
N LYS A 359 -17.55 6.82 14.85
CA LYS A 359 -17.98 7.90 13.97
C LYS A 359 -19.31 7.59 13.30
N GLU A 360 -19.95 8.62 12.78
CA GLU A 360 -21.10 8.43 11.89
C GLU A 360 -20.65 7.78 10.58
N ALA A 361 -21.46 6.85 10.07
CA ALA A 361 -21.10 6.05 8.90
C ALA A 361 -20.92 6.91 7.63
N TRP A 362 -21.71 7.97 7.53
CA TRP A 362 -21.86 8.81 6.34
C TRP A 362 -21.49 10.28 6.58
N ALA A 363 -20.80 10.56 7.69
CA ALA A 363 -20.37 11.89 8.07
C ALA A 363 -19.14 11.82 8.98
N ASN A 364 -18.26 12.83 8.92
CA ASN A 364 -17.06 12.92 9.75
C ASN A 364 -17.36 13.52 11.13
N ASN A 365 -18.37 12.95 11.79
CA ASN A 365 -18.75 13.26 13.15
C ASN A 365 -18.23 12.19 14.11
N TYR A 366 -17.21 12.53 14.90
CA TYR A 366 -16.52 11.61 15.80
C TYR A 366 -17.16 11.63 17.18
N LYS A 367 -18.05 10.67 17.44
CA LYS A 367 -18.88 10.62 18.66
C LYS A 367 -18.09 10.33 19.91
N LYS A 368 -17.14 9.38 19.85
CA LYS A 368 -16.40 8.95 21.04
C LYS A 368 -15.09 8.32 20.65
N MET A 369 -14.01 8.74 21.32
CA MET A 369 -12.69 8.11 21.23
C MET A 369 -12.28 7.63 22.62
N THR A 370 -11.84 6.38 22.71
CA THR A 370 -11.31 5.80 23.96
C THR A 370 -9.89 5.29 23.72
N GLU A 371 -9.00 5.52 24.67
CA GLU A 371 -7.62 5.02 24.65
C GLU A 371 -7.40 4.09 25.85
N TYR A 372 -6.69 3.00 25.62
CA TYR A 372 -6.47 1.93 26.60
C TYR A 372 -4.98 1.81 26.94
N ASP A 373 -4.69 1.39 28.17
CA ASP A 373 -3.35 0.93 28.54
C ASP A 373 -3.13 -0.54 28.12
N LEU A 374 -1.91 -1.06 28.37
CA LEU A 374 -1.54 -2.43 28.00
C LEU A 374 -2.30 -3.52 28.80
N ASP A 375 -2.92 -3.14 29.92
CA ASP A 375 -3.79 -4.01 30.72
C ASP A 375 -5.25 -3.96 30.23
N GLY A 376 -5.55 -3.12 29.23
CA GLY A 376 -6.89 -2.90 28.69
C GLY A 376 -7.76 -1.98 29.54
N LYS A 377 -7.20 -1.25 30.49
CA LYS A 377 -7.94 -0.24 31.26
C LYS A 377 -8.02 1.06 30.48
N ILE A 378 -9.12 1.77 30.66
CA ILE A 378 -9.32 3.07 30.02
C ILE A 378 -8.34 4.07 30.60
N LYS A 379 -7.46 4.59 29.75
CA LYS A 379 -6.52 5.66 30.07
C LYS A 379 -7.14 7.03 29.83
N ASN A 380 -7.91 7.16 28.74
CA ASN A 380 -8.51 8.41 28.33
C ASN A 380 -9.82 8.16 27.57
N ARG A 381 -10.76 9.10 27.67
CA ARG A 381 -12.00 9.09 26.91
C ARG A 381 -12.38 10.52 26.55
N LYS A 382 -12.76 10.71 25.29
CA LYS A 382 -13.29 11.97 24.76
C LYS A 382 -14.57 11.69 23.99
N GLU A 383 -15.48 12.66 23.97
CA GLU A 383 -16.76 12.58 23.28
C GLU A 383 -16.96 13.83 22.41
N ASN A 384 -17.75 13.69 21.34
CA ASN A 384 -18.10 14.75 20.39
C ASN A 384 -16.87 15.53 19.90
N LEU A 385 -15.91 14.82 19.32
CA LEU A 385 -14.64 15.37 18.86
C LEU A 385 -14.77 15.97 17.46
N THR A 386 -14.07 17.08 17.22
CA THR A 386 -13.73 17.51 15.87
C THR A 386 -12.53 16.70 15.34
N TYR A 387 -12.33 16.69 14.02
CA TYR A 387 -11.16 16.06 13.40
C TYR A 387 -9.83 16.52 14.01
N SER A 388 -9.68 17.81 14.29
CA SER A 388 -8.47 18.37 14.92
C SER A 388 -8.23 17.88 16.35
N GLN A 389 -9.25 17.40 17.07
CA GLN A 389 -9.17 16.91 18.44
C GLN A 389 -8.83 15.42 18.56
N LEU A 390 -8.86 14.68 17.45
CA LEU A 390 -8.45 13.27 17.39
C LEU A 390 -6.99 13.10 17.80
N CYS A 391 -6.57 11.89 18.18
CA CYS A 391 -5.15 11.60 18.34
C CYS A 391 -4.45 11.53 16.97
N GLU A 392 -3.12 11.56 16.96
CA GLU A 392 -2.32 11.59 15.72
C GLU A 392 -2.64 10.43 14.77
N PHE A 393 -2.75 9.22 15.30
CA PHE A 393 -3.09 8.03 14.51
C PHE A 393 -4.44 8.21 13.79
N TRP A 394 -5.52 8.52 14.54
CA TRP A 394 -6.85 8.63 13.96
C TRP A 394 -6.98 9.80 12.99
N ARG A 395 -6.23 10.89 13.18
CA ARG A 395 -6.15 11.95 12.16
C ARG A 395 -5.55 11.41 10.87
N SER A 396 -4.40 10.75 10.95
CA SER A 396 -3.75 10.18 9.77
C SER A 396 -4.64 9.15 9.07
N PHE A 397 -5.29 8.28 9.83
CA PHE A 397 -6.15 7.21 9.30
C PHE A 397 -7.38 7.75 8.57
N PHE A 398 -8.01 8.82 9.08
CA PHE A 398 -9.20 9.43 8.46
C PHE A 398 -8.89 10.64 7.58
N LEU A 399 -7.63 10.88 7.21
CA LEU A 399 -7.26 12.09 6.47
C LEU A 399 -7.97 12.18 5.11
N ILE A 400 -8.00 11.07 4.36
CA ILE A 400 -8.64 11.01 3.05
C ILE A 400 -10.15 11.24 3.17
N ASP A 401 -10.83 10.49 4.04
CA ASP A 401 -12.25 10.69 4.36
C ASP A 401 -12.55 12.16 4.73
N TYR A 402 -11.69 12.77 5.55
CA TYR A 402 -11.83 14.15 5.99
C TYR A 402 -11.71 15.14 4.85
N ILE A 403 -10.72 14.96 3.97
CA ILE A 403 -10.54 15.82 2.79
C ILE A 403 -11.73 15.69 1.85
N ILE A 404 -12.12 14.46 1.51
CA ILE A 404 -13.21 14.20 0.56
C ILE A 404 -14.48 14.90 1.02
N GLU A 405 -14.99 14.62 2.22
CA GLU A 405 -16.26 15.19 2.69
C GLU A 405 -16.27 16.73 2.79
N ASN A 406 -15.11 17.35 3.00
CA ASN A 406 -15.02 18.80 3.18
C ASN A 406 -14.66 19.53 1.87
N CYS A 407 -14.35 18.82 0.79
CA CYS A 407 -13.95 19.40 -0.49
C CYS A 407 -14.76 18.94 -1.70
N TYR A 408 -15.32 17.72 -1.69
CA TYR A 408 -16.00 17.07 -2.81
C TYR A 408 -17.35 16.49 -2.35
#